data_AF-A0A363TVJ4-F1
#
_entry.id   AF-A0A363TVJ4-F1
#
_cell.length_a   1.000
_cell.length_b   1.000
_cell.length_c   1.000
_cell.angle_alpha   90.00
_cell.angle_beta   90.00
_cell.angle_gamma   90.00
#
_symmetry.space_group_name_H-M   'P 1'
#
loop_
_entity.id
_entity.type
_entity.pdbx_description
1 polymer ?
#
loop_
_entity_poly.entity_id
_entity_poly.type
_entity_poly.pdbx_seq_one_letter_code
_entity_poly.pdbx_strand_id
1 'polypeptide(L)'
;MTGDAKKPTAGNRDPLARLSNFDVLSDKWEAKSRELTLIDPVELASYLKSKVIGQNSVIDSVVTRLHRRMAAKRPNKPIAVFCFAGAPGVGKTYLAQVLAEKIYGSPKHLHYIDMTKFGSEASSWTLFGSAAGHVGSSRPGLLPRYLRDVPNSIVLLDEIEKAHRSILTQFLSAWNDGFITELSDGSKHSTNEAIFIMTTNAGRSRIAELARDPKITQEELNKLAKSALQDAQFAPEVLSRVDDVFAFRELAGLDIARVQGSGPHGRVVARDVEAARSGGVAMRTPAPAPAAPAAPLAIEAPSDEKIRALFEPGSYELVPHDNMRRIIARRLTEAKLTIPHFYLTLDCVIDRLLTAREEINAAAPKDKEGKPAYKLSVNDFVIKALAIALQQVPDANVSWTEGGMLKHKHSDVGVAVAIPGGLITPVVRRAEVKSVSIISNEMKDYAVRARARKLKPEEYQGGSTAVSNLGMYGIKDFAAVINPPHATILAVGAGEQRPVARAGRVEVATVMSVTLSTDHRAVDGALGSELMAAFKRLIENPVMMVV
;
A
#
# COMPACT_ATOMS: atom_id res chain seq x y z
N MET A 1 19.83 -52.20 54.51
CA MET A 1 20.45 -51.04 53.83
C MET A 1 20.06 -51.09 52.36
N THR A 2 19.58 -49.96 51.86
CA THR A 2 19.23 -49.61 50.46
C THR A 2 18.20 -50.50 49.75
N GLY A 3 16.95 -50.03 49.76
CA GLY A 3 15.83 -50.65 49.06
C GLY A 3 15.89 -50.50 47.53
N ASP A 4 15.22 -51.44 46.87
CA ASP A 4 15.01 -51.55 45.44
C ASP A 4 14.51 -50.25 44.79
N ALA A 5 15.30 -49.71 43.87
CA ALA A 5 14.90 -48.62 43.01
C ALA A 5 14.07 -49.16 41.83
N LYS A 6 12.81 -48.70 41.78
CA LYS A 6 11.87 -48.85 40.66
C LYS A 6 12.51 -48.54 39.30
N LYS A 7 12.22 -49.38 38.30
CA LYS A 7 12.38 -49.08 36.87
C LYS A 7 11.71 -47.73 36.51
N PRO A 8 12.39 -46.82 35.79
CA PRO A 8 11.73 -45.67 35.21
C PRO A 8 10.94 -46.07 33.97
N THR A 9 9.71 -45.55 33.94
CA THR A 9 8.68 -45.66 32.91
C THR A 9 9.11 -45.06 31.57
N ALA A 10 8.60 -45.66 30.49
CA ALA A 10 8.75 -45.22 29.11
C ALA A 10 8.41 -43.73 28.94
N GLY A 11 9.39 -42.95 28.47
CA GLY A 11 9.20 -41.55 28.13
C GLY A 11 10.18 -41.14 27.03
N ASN A 12 9.61 -40.70 25.91
CA ASN A 12 10.27 -40.06 24.76
C ASN A 12 11.15 -40.97 23.87
N ARG A 13 10.51 -41.86 23.11
CA ARG A 13 11.09 -42.36 21.85
C ARG A 13 10.78 -41.33 20.76
N ASP A 14 11.83 -40.84 20.10
CA ASP A 14 11.77 -39.96 18.93
C ASP A 14 10.69 -40.45 17.93
N PRO A 15 9.69 -39.62 17.57
CA PRO A 15 8.64 -39.98 16.62
C PRO A 15 9.19 -40.48 15.27
N LEU A 16 10.39 -40.03 14.89
CA LEU A 16 11.05 -40.38 13.63
C LEU A 16 11.60 -41.82 13.61
N ALA A 17 11.89 -42.41 14.78
CA ALA A 17 12.41 -43.77 14.90
C ALA A 17 11.38 -44.88 14.52
N ARG A 18 10.15 -44.51 14.17
CA ARG A 18 9.08 -45.42 13.73
C ARG A 18 8.96 -45.54 12.20
N LEU A 19 9.71 -44.74 11.44
CA LEU A 19 9.67 -44.80 9.98
C LEU A 19 10.60 -45.92 9.50
N SER A 20 10.04 -46.99 8.92
CA SER A 20 10.80 -48.11 8.36
C SER A 20 11.70 -47.74 7.17
N ASN A 21 11.57 -46.51 6.68
CA ASN A 21 12.38 -45.93 5.62
C ASN A 21 13.20 -44.71 6.11
N PHE A 22 13.36 -44.52 7.42
CA PHE A 22 14.08 -43.37 7.98
C PHE A 22 15.50 -43.24 7.40
N ASP A 23 16.27 -44.34 7.38
CA ASP A 23 17.63 -44.33 6.83
C ASP A 23 17.63 -44.02 5.33
N VAL A 24 16.66 -44.53 4.58
CA VAL A 24 16.51 -44.26 3.13
C VAL A 24 16.10 -42.81 2.85
N LEU A 25 15.25 -42.22 3.70
CA LEU A 25 14.84 -40.81 3.63
C LEU A 25 15.97 -39.88 4.08
N SER A 26 16.73 -40.27 5.09
CA SER A 26 17.92 -39.58 5.58
C SER A 26 19.01 -39.59 4.51
N ASP A 27 19.27 -40.73 3.86
CA ASP A 27 20.25 -40.85 2.77
C ASP A 27 19.82 -40.06 1.52
N LYS A 28 18.52 -40.08 1.17
CA LYS A 28 18.00 -39.23 0.09
C LYS A 28 18.06 -37.74 0.44
N TRP A 29 17.80 -37.38 1.70
CA TRP A 29 17.94 -36.02 2.21
C TRP A 29 19.41 -35.57 2.20
N GLU A 30 20.34 -36.42 2.63
CA GLU A 30 21.78 -36.17 2.58
C GLU A 30 22.31 -36.07 1.15
N ALA A 31 21.84 -36.91 0.23
CA ALA A 31 22.18 -36.83 -1.19
C ALA A 31 21.65 -35.55 -1.86
N LYS A 32 20.41 -35.15 -1.54
CA LYS A 32 19.78 -33.93 -2.08
C LYS A 32 20.34 -32.64 -1.44
N SER A 33 20.73 -32.70 -0.17
CA SER A 33 21.42 -31.59 0.50
C SER A 33 22.90 -31.48 0.10
N ARG A 34 23.56 -32.57 -0.33
CA ARG A 34 24.89 -32.54 -0.97
C ARG A 34 24.90 -31.76 -2.28
N GLU A 35 23.82 -31.77 -3.05
CA GLU A 35 23.69 -31.03 -4.32
C GLU A 35 23.72 -29.49 -4.12
N LEU A 36 23.15 -28.98 -3.02
CA LEU A 36 23.23 -27.57 -2.62
C LEU A 36 24.58 -27.17 -2.03
N THR A 37 25.43 -28.13 -1.62
CA THR A 37 26.71 -27.85 -0.94
C THR A 37 27.86 -27.52 -1.90
N LEU A 38 27.64 -27.64 -3.22
CA LEU A 38 28.66 -27.54 -4.28
C LEU A 38 28.66 -26.22 -5.05
N ILE A 39 28.02 -25.17 -4.53
CA ILE A 39 28.05 -23.86 -5.19
C ILE A 39 29.38 -23.18 -4.89
N ASP A 40 30.26 -23.13 -5.89
CA ASP A 40 31.50 -22.37 -5.82
C ASP A 40 31.17 -20.88 -5.61
N PRO A 41 31.54 -20.28 -4.45
CA PRO A 41 31.26 -18.89 -4.18
C PRO A 41 31.96 -17.94 -5.15
N VAL A 42 33.11 -18.31 -5.71
CA VAL A 42 33.83 -17.51 -6.70
C VAL A 42 33.06 -17.48 -8.02
N GLU A 43 32.60 -18.65 -8.48
CA GLU A 43 31.79 -18.76 -9.70
C GLU A 43 30.45 -18.04 -9.54
N LEU A 44 29.78 -18.21 -8.41
CA LEU A 44 28.52 -17.54 -8.10
C LEU A 44 28.69 -16.02 -8.09
N ALA A 45 29.69 -15.49 -7.38
CA ALA A 45 29.94 -14.05 -7.34
C ALA A 45 30.27 -13.50 -8.73
N SER A 46 31.06 -14.22 -9.53
CA SER A 46 31.43 -13.82 -10.89
C SER A 46 30.21 -13.76 -11.81
N TYR A 47 29.35 -14.78 -11.76
CA TYR A 47 28.09 -14.81 -12.49
C TYR A 47 27.17 -13.65 -12.08
N LEU A 48 26.96 -13.42 -10.78
CA LEU A 48 26.10 -12.36 -10.29
C LEU A 48 26.62 -10.96 -10.68
N LYS A 49 27.93 -10.72 -10.57
CA LYS A 49 28.56 -9.46 -10.99
C LYS A 49 28.44 -9.21 -12.49
N SER A 50 28.43 -10.27 -13.31
CA SER A 50 28.22 -10.15 -14.76
C SER A 50 26.80 -9.70 -15.13
N LYS A 51 25.83 -9.89 -14.22
CA LYS A 51 24.41 -9.56 -14.44
C LYS A 51 23.99 -8.29 -13.72
N VAL A 52 24.43 -8.11 -12.47
CA VAL A 52 23.99 -7.03 -11.57
C VAL A 52 25.07 -5.96 -11.49
N ILE A 53 24.86 -4.87 -12.22
CA ILE A 53 25.88 -3.84 -12.41
C ILE A 53 25.97 -2.89 -11.22
N GLY A 54 27.22 -2.53 -10.86
CA GLY A 54 27.51 -1.49 -9.88
C GLY A 54 27.30 -1.91 -8.42
N GLN A 55 27.07 -3.21 -8.17
CA GLN A 55 26.80 -3.76 -6.84
C GLN A 55 27.82 -4.83 -6.42
N ASN A 56 29.05 -4.78 -6.98
CA ASN A 56 30.05 -5.84 -6.78
C ASN A 56 30.36 -6.13 -5.30
N SER A 57 30.52 -5.09 -4.48
CA SER A 57 30.86 -5.24 -3.06
C SER A 57 29.74 -5.89 -2.25
N VAL A 58 28.48 -5.52 -2.51
CA VAL A 58 27.34 -6.12 -1.84
C VAL A 58 27.09 -7.55 -2.33
N ILE A 59 27.33 -7.84 -3.62
CA ILE A 59 27.30 -9.20 -4.17
C ILE A 59 28.31 -10.09 -3.44
N ASP A 60 29.55 -9.65 -3.26
CA ASP A 60 30.58 -10.41 -2.53
C ASP A 60 30.15 -10.70 -1.10
N SER A 61 29.54 -9.70 -0.44
CA SER A 61 29.02 -9.85 0.92
C SER A 61 27.89 -10.89 0.97
N VAL A 62 26.92 -10.81 0.05
CA VAL A 62 25.79 -11.74 -0.04
C VAL A 62 26.27 -13.16 -0.30
N VAL A 63 27.15 -13.37 -1.28
CA VAL A 63 27.67 -14.69 -1.64
C VAL A 63 28.49 -15.30 -0.50
N THR A 64 29.37 -14.51 0.11
CA THR A 64 30.15 -14.96 1.28
C THR A 64 29.22 -15.39 2.41
N ARG A 65 28.16 -14.62 2.67
CA ARG A 65 27.24 -14.95 3.76
C ARG A 65 26.37 -16.15 3.45
N LEU A 66 25.87 -16.24 2.22
CA LEU A 66 25.07 -17.36 1.77
C LEU A 66 25.86 -18.67 1.83
N HIS A 67 27.09 -18.68 1.32
CA HIS A 67 27.96 -19.85 1.36
C HIS A 67 28.20 -20.33 2.80
N ARG A 68 28.49 -19.39 3.73
CA ARG A 68 28.61 -19.71 5.17
C ARG A 68 27.32 -20.27 5.76
N ARG A 69 26.16 -19.77 5.32
CA ARG A 69 24.84 -20.21 5.78
C ARG A 69 24.51 -21.63 5.32
N MET A 70 24.77 -21.92 4.04
CA MET A 70 24.58 -23.25 3.46
C MET A 70 25.49 -24.30 4.12
N ALA A 71 26.72 -23.92 4.48
CA ALA A 71 27.64 -24.81 5.18
C ALA A 71 27.25 -25.10 6.65
N ALA A 72 26.56 -24.18 7.32
CA ALA A 72 26.32 -24.23 8.77
C ALA A 72 25.20 -25.20 9.20
N LYS A 73 24.51 -25.90 8.28
CA LYS A 73 23.42 -26.88 8.50
C LYS A 73 22.62 -26.63 9.80
N ARG A 74 21.74 -25.63 9.80
CA ARG A 74 20.90 -25.28 10.96
C ARG A 74 19.61 -26.10 10.95
N PRO A 75 19.40 -27.03 11.89
CA PRO A 75 18.14 -27.76 11.97
C PRO A 75 17.00 -26.79 12.31
N ASN A 76 15.83 -27.02 11.71
CA ASN A 76 14.60 -26.26 11.96
C ASN A 76 14.72 -24.74 11.72
N LYS A 77 15.53 -24.33 10.76
CA LYS A 77 15.63 -22.96 10.28
C LYS A 77 15.80 -22.92 8.77
N PRO A 78 15.33 -21.86 8.11
CA PRO A 78 15.65 -21.62 6.71
C PRO A 78 17.16 -21.51 6.51
N ILE A 79 17.60 -21.76 5.27
CA ILE A 79 19.01 -21.65 4.88
C ILE A 79 19.55 -20.27 5.24
N ALA A 80 18.81 -19.21 4.87
CA ALA A 80 19.15 -17.84 5.20
C ALA A 80 17.91 -16.94 5.22
N VAL A 81 17.98 -15.88 6.01
CA VAL A 81 17.01 -14.76 6.03
C VAL A 81 17.75 -13.45 5.84
N PHE A 82 17.71 -12.89 4.63
CA PHE A 82 18.46 -11.69 4.27
C PHE A 82 17.54 -10.49 4.04
N CYS A 83 18.00 -9.30 4.44
CA CYS A 83 17.33 -8.04 4.15
C CYS A 83 18.18 -7.18 3.22
N PHE A 84 17.67 -6.87 2.04
CA PHE A 84 18.30 -5.99 1.06
C PHE A 84 17.72 -4.58 1.22
N ALA A 85 18.54 -3.64 1.67
CA ALA A 85 18.14 -2.28 1.98
C ALA A 85 18.85 -1.28 1.06
N GLY A 86 18.15 -0.25 0.61
CA GLY A 86 18.74 0.81 -0.22
C GLY A 86 17.71 1.50 -1.09
N ALA A 87 18.15 2.46 -1.92
CA ALA A 87 17.28 3.20 -2.82
C ALA A 87 16.54 2.29 -3.83
N PRO A 88 15.39 2.73 -4.40
CA PRO A 88 14.77 2.02 -5.51
C PRO A 88 15.71 1.98 -6.73
N GLY A 89 15.56 0.97 -7.59
CA GLY A 89 16.33 0.87 -8.85
C GLY A 89 17.78 0.40 -8.73
N VAL A 90 18.33 0.23 -7.52
CA VAL A 90 19.72 -0.22 -7.29
C VAL A 90 19.95 -1.73 -7.53
N GLY A 91 18.90 -2.48 -7.90
CA GLY A 91 19.02 -3.89 -8.27
C GLY A 91 18.71 -4.92 -7.17
N LYS A 92 18.09 -4.53 -6.04
CA LYS A 92 17.75 -5.44 -4.92
C LYS A 92 16.94 -6.68 -5.36
N THR A 93 15.78 -6.44 -5.96
CA THR A 93 14.84 -7.45 -6.47
C THR A 93 15.46 -8.28 -7.59
N TYR A 94 16.24 -7.62 -8.46
CA TYR A 94 16.92 -8.29 -9.57
C TYR A 94 18.05 -9.21 -9.10
N LEU A 95 18.83 -8.82 -8.08
CA LEU A 95 19.85 -9.69 -7.50
C LEU A 95 19.24 -10.99 -6.98
N ALA A 96 18.10 -10.92 -6.30
CA ALA A 96 17.40 -12.11 -5.82
C ALA A 96 16.89 -13.00 -6.96
N GLN A 97 16.42 -12.41 -8.07
CA GLN A 97 16.02 -13.14 -9.28
C GLN A 97 17.20 -13.90 -9.90
N VAL A 98 18.32 -13.21 -10.14
CA VAL A 98 19.52 -13.79 -10.74
C VAL A 98 20.14 -14.84 -9.82
N LEU A 99 20.07 -14.63 -8.50
CA LEU A 99 20.52 -15.60 -7.50
C LEU A 99 19.71 -16.90 -7.60
N ALA A 100 18.38 -16.82 -7.71
CA ALA A 100 17.54 -18.02 -7.88
C ALA A 100 17.81 -18.75 -9.20
N GLU A 101 17.97 -18.00 -10.29
CA GLU A 101 18.33 -18.56 -11.59
C GLU A 101 19.67 -19.31 -11.53
N LYS A 102 20.70 -18.74 -10.90
CA LYS A 102 22.02 -19.37 -10.82
C LYS A 102 22.07 -20.56 -9.88
N ILE A 103 21.39 -20.49 -8.73
CA ILE A 103 21.41 -21.56 -7.72
C ILE A 103 20.60 -22.77 -8.18
N TYR A 104 19.43 -22.55 -8.78
CA TYR A 104 18.47 -23.62 -9.06
C TYR A 104 18.26 -23.91 -10.55
N GLY A 105 18.81 -23.09 -11.45
CA GLY A 105 18.72 -23.28 -12.90
C GLY A 105 17.30 -23.13 -13.48
N SER A 106 16.33 -22.68 -12.67
CA SER A 106 14.91 -22.63 -13.05
C SER A 106 14.17 -21.52 -12.32
N PRO A 107 13.37 -20.70 -13.05
CA PRO A 107 12.59 -19.62 -12.44
C PRO A 107 11.48 -20.12 -11.49
N LYS A 108 11.13 -21.41 -11.53
CA LYS A 108 10.13 -22.02 -10.63
C LYS A 108 10.57 -22.03 -9.16
N HIS A 109 11.87 -21.88 -8.90
CA HIS A 109 12.43 -21.81 -7.55
C HIS A 109 12.45 -20.39 -6.98
N LEU A 110 11.93 -19.40 -7.72
CA LEU A 110 11.72 -18.06 -7.21
C LEU A 110 10.23 -17.82 -6.91
N HIS A 111 9.92 -17.72 -5.62
CA HIS A 111 8.60 -17.33 -5.16
C HIS A 111 8.58 -15.83 -4.88
N TYR A 112 8.20 -15.04 -5.88
CA TYR A 112 8.07 -13.60 -5.77
C TYR A 112 6.75 -13.20 -5.11
N ILE A 113 6.83 -12.44 -4.03
CA ILE A 113 5.68 -11.92 -3.28
C ILE A 113 5.85 -10.41 -3.15
N ASP A 114 4.97 -9.68 -3.83
CA ASP A 114 4.85 -8.23 -3.74
C ASP A 114 4.09 -7.85 -2.47
N MET A 115 4.81 -7.36 -1.45
CA MET A 115 4.24 -7.08 -0.13
C MET A 115 3.34 -5.83 -0.12
N THR A 116 3.34 -5.02 -1.18
CA THR A 116 2.40 -3.89 -1.31
C THR A 116 0.95 -4.36 -1.42
N LYS A 117 0.72 -5.56 -1.97
CA LYS A 117 -0.59 -6.22 -2.05
C LYS A 117 -1.08 -6.73 -0.69
N PHE A 118 -0.19 -6.73 0.29
CA PHE A 118 -0.42 -7.32 1.61
C PHE A 118 -0.49 -6.26 2.73
N GLY A 119 -0.88 -5.04 2.40
CA GLY A 119 -0.99 -3.91 3.35
C GLY A 119 -2.21 -3.93 4.28
N SER A 120 -3.09 -4.93 4.19
CA SER A 120 -4.29 -5.06 5.04
C SER A 120 -4.34 -6.41 5.75
N GLU A 121 -4.99 -6.49 6.90
CA GLU A 121 -5.13 -7.74 7.64
C GLU A 121 -5.84 -8.84 6.82
N ALA A 122 -6.90 -8.49 6.09
CA ALA A 122 -7.66 -9.42 5.26
C ALA A 122 -6.83 -10.08 4.14
N SER A 123 -5.77 -9.40 3.67
CA SER A 123 -4.86 -9.95 2.66
C SER A 123 -4.02 -11.12 3.19
N SER A 124 -3.89 -11.26 4.52
CA SER A 124 -3.23 -12.38 5.19
C SER A 124 -3.82 -13.73 4.76
N TRP A 125 -5.14 -13.79 4.57
CA TRP A 125 -5.83 -15.01 4.15
C TRP A 125 -5.42 -15.48 2.75
N THR A 126 -5.03 -14.56 1.88
CA THR A 126 -4.52 -14.93 0.55
C THR A 126 -3.12 -15.54 0.66
N LEU A 127 -2.30 -15.04 1.58
CA LEU A 127 -0.92 -15.48 1.72
C LEU A 127 -0.79 -16.79 2.51
N PHE A 128 -1.55 -16.96 3.59
CA PHE A 128 -1.45 -18.08 4.54
C PHE A 128 -2.68 -18.98 4.60
N GLY A 129 -3.77 -18.63 3.92
CA GLY A 129 -5.04 -19.38 3.91
C GLY A 129 -6.10 -18.78 4.84
N SER A 130 -7.35 -19.23 4.69
CA SER A 130 -8.49 -18.75 5.50
C SER A 130 -8.88 -19.77 6.58
N ALA A 131 -8.95 -19.34 7.84
CA ALA A 131 -9.37 -20.18 8.96
C ALA A 131 -10.84 -20.64 8.84
N ALA A 132 -11.15 -21.80 9.42
CA ALA A 132 -12.51 -22.34 9.50
C ALA A 132 -13.47 -21.33 10.16
N GLY A 133 -14.59 -21.01 9.50
CA GLY A 133 -15.62 -20.08 10.00
C GLY A 133 -15.75 -18.73 9.26
N HIS A 134 -14.91 -18.44 8.26
CA HIS A 134 -15.06 -17.26 7.38
C HIS A 134 -15.64 -17.64 6.01
N VAL A 135 -16.35 -16.74 5.32
CA VAL A 135 -16.88 -17.00 3.97
C VAL A 135 -15.69 -17.27 3.01
N GLY A 136 -15.60 -18.50 2.48
CA GLY A 136 -14.42 -19.01 1.76
C GLY A 136 -13.50 -19.91 2.60
N SER A 137 -13.99 -20.48 3.70
CA SER A 137 -13.30 -21.39 4.62
C SER A 137 -12.94 -22.73 3.97
N SER A 138 -11.81 -22.72 3.25
CA SER A 138 -11.05 -23.87 2.73
C SER A 138 -10.01 -23.44 1.66
N ARG A 139 -9.75 -22.13 1.49
CA ARG A 139 -8.80 -21.66 0.48
C ARG A 139 -7.36 -21.83 0.99
N PRO A 140 -6.53 -22.63 0.31
CA PRO A 140 -5.14 -22.81 0.70
C PRO A 140 -4.35 -21.51 0.51
N GLY A 141 -3.36 -21.33 1.37
CA GLY A 141 -2.47 -20.17 1.35
C GLY A 141 -1.49 -20.22 0.17
N LEU A 142 -1.15 -19.06 -0.38
CA LEU A 142 -0.18 -18.96 -1.46
C LEU A 142 1.21 -19.47 -1.04
N LEU A 143 1.71 -19.01 0.10
CA LEU A 143 3.06 -19.33 0.57
C LEU A 143 3.22 -20.77 1.08
N PRO A 144 2.28 -21.33 1.89
CA PRO A 144 2.26 -22.76 2.18
C PRO A 144 2.36 -23.63 0.92
N ARG A 145 1.55 -23.32 -0.09
CA ARG A 145 1.58 -24.04 -1.37
C ARG A 145 2.93 -23.92 -2.08
N TYR A 146 3.52 -22.73 -2.14
CA TYR A 146 4.83 -22.51 -2.75
C TYR A 146 5.93 -23.36 -2.10
N LEU A 147 5.96 -23.38 -0.77
CA LEU A 147 6.94 -24.14 0.01
C LEU A 147 6.71 -25.65 -0.08
N ARG A 148 5.45 -26.09 -0.17
CA ARG A 148 5.10 -27.50 -0.38
C ARG A 148 5.52 -27.98 -1.77
N ASP A 149 5.20 -27.21 -2.81
CA ASP A 149 5.39 -27.61 -4.20
C ASP A 149 6.86 -27.47 -4.62
N VAL A 150 7.58 -26.46 -4.11
CA VAL A 150 9.01 -26.19 -4.39
C VAL A 150 9.74 -25.73 -3.11
N PRO A 151 10.16 -26.65 -2.22
CA PRO A 151 10.75 -26.33 -0.91
C PRO A 151 12.15 -25.71 -1.00
N ASN A 152 12.95 -26.14 -1.98
CA ASN A 152 14.28 -25.60 -2.24
C ASN A 152 14.18 -24.33 -3.10
N SER A 153 13.76 -23.23 -2.51
CA SER A 153 13.42 -22.00 -3.24
C SER A 153 13.96 -20.73 -2.58
N ILE A 154 14.05 -19.66 -3.36
CA ILE A 154 14.14 -18.29 -2.84
C ILE A 154 12.74 -17.72 -2.73
N VAL A 155 12.34 -17.38 -1.49
CA VAL A 155 11.12 -16.63 -1.21
C VAL A 155 11.50 -15.15 -1.12
N LEU A 156 11.08 -14.38 -2.14
CA LEU A 156 11.38 -12.96 -2.27
C LEU A 156 10.19 -12.13 -1.80
N LEU A 157 10.35 -11.46 -0.65
CA LEU A 157 9.37 -10.55 -0.06
C LEU A 157 9.73 -9.10 -0.43
N ASP A 158 9.16 -8.61 -1.52
CA ASP A 158 9.50 -7.30 -2.08
C ASP A 158 8.74 -6.18 -1.35
N GLU A 159 9.43 -5.12 -0.96
CA GLU A 159 8.90 -3.99 -0.17
C GLU A 159 8.22 -4.41 1.15
N ILE A 160 8.92 -5.21 1.95
CA ILE A 160 8.38 -5.82 3.17
C ILE A 160 7.80 -4.82 4.18
N GLU A 161 8.30 -3.58 4.20
CA GLU A 161 7.79 -2.50 5.06
C GLU A 161 6.35 -2.08 4.74
N LYS A 162 5.82 -2.48 3.57
CA LYS A 162 4.45 -2.19 3.14
C LYS A 162 3.43 -3.22 3.62
N ALA A 163 3.90 -4.35 4.16
CA ALA A 163 3.04 -5.41 4.66
C ALA A 163 2.35 -5.02 5.98
N HIS A 164 1.13 -5.54 6.17
CA HIS A 164 0.43 -5.42 7.45
C HIS A 164 1.18 -6.17 8.57
N ARG A 165 1.13 -5.64 9.80
CA ARG A 165 1.89 -6.19 10.94
C ARG A 165 1.55 -7.65 11.25
N SER A 166 0.27 -8.04 11.13
CA SER A 166 -0.17 -9.42 11.38
C SER A 166 0.46 -10.43 10.40
N ILE A 167 0.80 -10.00 9.18
CA ILE A 167 1.50 -10.83 8.19
C ILE A 167 2.97 -11.01 8.58
N LEU A 168 3.62 -9.94 9.04
CA LEU A 168 5.00 -10.01 9.53
C LEU A 168 5.12 -10.98 10.71
N THR A 169 4.12 -11.01 11.61
CA THR A 169 4.08 -11.94 12.74
C THR A 169 4.10 -13.40 12.30
N GLN A 170 3.40 -13.75 11.22
CA GLN A 170 3.36 -15.13 10.70
C GLN A 170 4.73 -15.60 10.17
N PHE A 171 5.51 -14.69 9.57
CA PHE A 171 6.88 -15.00 9.14
C PHE A 171 7.85 -15.24 10.31
N LEU A 172 7.55 -14.78 11.52
CA LEU A 172 8.44 -15.00 12.67
C LEU A 172 8.60 -16.49 13.00
N SER A 173 7.53 -17.29 12.90
CA SER A 173 7.61 -18.74 13.09
C SER A 173 8.37 -19.40 11.93
N ALA A 174 8.20 -18.90 10.70
CA ALA A 174 8.96 -19.34 9.53
C ALA A 174 10.48 -19.25 9.73
N TRP A 175 10.94 -18.17 10.37
CA TRP A 175 12.37 -17.88 10.54
C TRP A 175 12.95 -18.43 11.86
N ASN A 176 12.11 -18.64 12.88
CA ASN A 176 12.53 -19.21 14.17
C ASN A 176 12.44 -20.72 14.23
N ASP A 177 11.30 -21.25 13.81
CA ASP A 177 10.87 -22.63 14.08
C ASP A 177 10.96 -23.52 12.83
N GLY A 178 11.26 -22.93 11.67
CA GLY A 178 11.51 -23.69 10.44
C GLY A 178 10.24 -24.17 9.72
N PHE A 179 9.09 -23.55 10.00
CA PHE A 179 7.84 -23.88 9.32
C PHE A 179 6.88 -22.68 9.19
N ILE A 180 5.98 -22.76 8.22
CA ILE A 180 4.78 -21.90 8.13
C ILE A 180 3.54 -22.75 8.36
N THR A 181 2.60 -22.20 9.11
CA THR A 181 1.29 -22.82 9.34
C THR A 181 0.31 -22.36 8.27
N GLU A 182 -0.35 -23.31 7.61
CA GLU A 182 -1.48 -23.05 6.74
C GLU A 182 -2.73 -22.82 7.59
N LEU A 183 -3.30 -21.62 7.52
CA LEU A 183 -4.40 -21.22 8.39
C LEU A 183 -5.70 -21.97 8.10
N SER A 184 -5.83 -22.58 6.92
CA SER A 184 -7.06 -23.29 6.53
C SER A 184 -7.22 -24.66 7.16
N ASP A 185 -6.13 -25.40 7.38
CA ASP A 185 -6.15 -26.77 7.90
C ASP A 185 -5.18 -27.00 9.08
N GLY A 186 -4.39 -26.00 9.44
CA GLY A 186 -3.39 -26.08 10.50
C GLY A 186 -2.15 -26.89 10.13
N SER A 187 -2.01 -27.33 8.87
CA SER A 187 -0.83 -28.06 8.43
C SER A 187 0.43 -27.17 8.48
N LYS A 188 1.57 -27.81 8.75
CA LYS A 188 2.87 -27.12 8.85
C LYS A 188 3.74 -27.48 7.64
N HIS A 189 4.25 -26.46 6.97
CA HIS A 189 5.09 -26.59 5.78
C HIS A 189 6.50 -26.12 6.10
N SER A 190 7.51 -26.97 5.87
CA SER A 190 8.89 -26.66 6.25
C SER A 190 9.48 -25.51 5.45
N THR A 191 10.32 -24.71 6.10
CA THR A 191 11.10 -23.63 5.48
C THR A 191 12.59 -23.94 5.40
N ASN A 192 13.03 -25.14 5.83
CA ASN A 192 14.44 -25.47 6.04
C ASN A 192 15.29 -25.47 4.76
N GLU A 193 14.67 -25.71 3.61
CA GLU A 193 15.33 -25.68 2.29
C GLU A 193 15.22 -24.30 1.61
N ALA A 194 14.49 -23.36 2.20
CA ALA A 194 14.21 -22.06 1.60
C ALA A 194 15.22 -21.00 2.03
N ILE A 195 15.47 -20.05 1.13
CA ILE A 195 16.19 -18.80 1.38
C ILE A 195 15.15 -17.68 1.35
N PHE A 196 15.03 -16.92 2.43
CA PHE A 196 14.17 -15.73 2.47
C PHE A 196 15.02 -14.51 2.15
N ILE A 197 14.57 -13.73 1.18
CA ILE A 197 15.13 -12.42 0.86
C ILE A 197 14.01 -11.42 0.96
N MET A 198 14.16 -10.40 1.78
CA MET A 198 13.25 -9.26 1.81
C MET A 198 13.94 -8.03 1.24
N THR A 199 13.22 -7.22 0.49
CA THR A 199 13.70 -5.91 0.05
C THR A 199 13.02 -4.82 0.84
N THR A 200 13.75 -3.73 1.10
CA THR A 200 13.17 -2.56 1.75
C THR A 200 13.77 -1.26 1.25
N ASN A 201 12.94 -0.22 1.20
CA ASN A 201 13.33 1.16 0.98
C ASN A 201 13.34 1.97 2.30
N ALA A 202 13.06 1.34 3.45
CA ALA A 202 13.18 1.97 4.75
C ALA A 202 14.64 2.39 5.04
N GLY A 203 14.82 3.50 5.75
CA GLY A 203 16.16 4.03 6.07
C GLY A 203 16.97 4.52 4.86
N ARG A 204 16.37 4.58 3.65
CA ARG A 204 17.09 4.88 2.39
C ARG A 204 17.93 6.15 2.45
N SER A 205 17.42 7.23 3.06
CA SER A 205 18.11 8.52 3.10
C SER A 205 19.41 8.42 3.91
N ARG A 206 19.35 7.75 5.06
CA ARG A 206 20.50 7.53 5.94
C ARG A 206 21.49 6.55 5.33
N ILE A 207 21.00 5.46 4.73
CA ILE A 207 21.85 4.49 4.02
C ILE A 207 22.59 5.17 2.86
N ALA A 208 21.89 6.00 2.07
CA ALA A 208 22.49 6.74 0.96
C ALA A 208 23.55 7.75 1.43
N GLU A 209 23.29 8.46 2.52
CA GLU A 209 24.25 9.39 3.13
C GLU A 209 25.53 8.66 3.56
N LEU A 210 25.39 7.55 4.30
CA LEU A 210 26.53 6.73 4.73
C LEU A 210 27.27 6.10 3.54
N ALA A 211 26.54 5.67 2.51
CA ALA A 211 27.13 5.06 1.32
C ALA A 211 27.96 6.04 0.47
N ARG A 212 27.82 7.36 0.67
CA ARG A 212 28.62 8.37 -0.03
C ARG A 212 30.02 8.54 0.55
N ASP A 213 30.25 8.14 1.79
CA ASP A 213 31.59 8.18 2.37
C ASP A 213 32.44 7.04 1.78
N PRO A 214 33.50 7.35 1.00
CA PRO A 214 34.36 6.33 0.40
C PRO A 214 35.18 5.55 1.44
N LYS A 215 35.30 6.05 2.68
CA LYS A 215 36.00 5.36 3.76
C LYS A 215 35.18 4.23 4.37
N ILE A 216 33.86 4.28 4.25
CA ILE A 216 32.97 3.25 4.79
C ILE A 216 33.03 2.04 3.87
N THR A 217 33.52 0.92 4.40
CA THR A 217 33.54 -0.37 3.70
C THR A 217 32.13 -0.94 3.52
N GLN A 218 31.95 -1.93 2.66
CA GLN A 218 30.65 -2.59 2.51
C GLN A 218 30.18 -3.28 3.79
N GLU A 219 31.10 -3.88 4.54
CA GLU A 219 30.75 -4.56 5.79
C GLU A 219 30.30 -3.57 6.87
N GLU A 220 30.98 -2.42 6.99
CA GLU A 220 30.55 -1.33 7.87
C GLU A 220 29.21 -0.74 7.42
N LEU A 221 29.01 -0.54 6.12
CA LEU A 221 27.74 -0.04 5.58
C LEU A 221 26.59 -0.99 5.92
N ASN A 222 26.79 -2.32 5.80
CA ASN A 222 25.80 -3.33 6.17
C ASN A 222 25.44 -3.26 7.67
N LYS A 223 26.44 -3.06 8.54
CA LYS A 223 26.24 -2.89 10.00
C LYS A 223 25.44 -1.63 10.30
N LEU A 224 25.84 -0.49 9.71
CA LEU A 224 25.18 0.79 9.91
C LEU A 224 23.77 0.84 9.30
N ALA A 225 23.54 0.13 8.20
CA ALA A 225 22.21 0.02 7.59
C ALA A 225 21.20 -0.65 8.53
N LYS A 226 21.64 -1.59 9.38
CA LYS A 226 20.77 -2.16 10.41
C LYS A 226 20.28 -1.09 11.40
N SER A 227 21.15 -0.20 11.85
CA SER A 227 20.77 0.95 12.68
C SER A 227 19.86 1.92 11.94
N ALA A 228 20.17 2.23 10.68
CA ALA A 228 19.34 3.10 9.85
C ALA A 228 17.91 2.55 9.63
N LEU A 229 17.74 1.22 9.56
CA LEU A 229 16.42 0.60 9.51
C LEU A 229 15.68 0.73 10.85
N GLN A 230 16.37 0.60 11.98
CA GLN A 230 15.79 0.80 13.31
C GLN A 230 15.31 2.25 13.49
N ASP A 231 16.14 3.22 13.11
CA ASP A 231 15.80 4.65 13.16
C ASP A 231 14.60 5.00 12.27
N ALA A 232 14.45 4.28 11.15
CA ALA A 232 13.31 4.40 10.25
C ALA A 232 12.05 3.63 10.72
N GLN A 233 12.01 3.22 11.98
CA GLN A 233 10.89 2.48 12.60
C GLN A 233 10.53 1.17 11.86
N PHE A 234 11.49 0.55 11.18
CA PHE A 234 11.28 -0.76 10.59
C PHE A 234 11.04 -1.79 11.70
N ALA A 235 10.11 -2.72 11.50
CA ALA A 235 9.65 -3.70 12.48
C ALA A 235 10.82 -4.38 13.24
N PRO A 236 11.05 -4.06 14.53
CA PRO A 236 12.17 -4.59 15.30
C PRO A 236 12.13 -6.12 15.42
N GLU A 237 10.93 -6.68 15.54
CA GLU A 237 10.70 -8.13 15.57
C GLU A 237 11.23 -8.82 14.31
N VAL A 238 11.07 -8.22 13.14
CA VAL A 238 11.57 -8.74 11.87
C VAL A 238 13.10 -8.61 11.80
N LEU A 239 13.64 -7.43 12.10
CA LEU A 239 15.10 -7.19 12.07
C LEU A 239 15.87 -8.10 13.03
N SER A 240 15.24 -8.50 14.14
CA SER A 240 15.83 -9.43 15.11
C SER A 240 15.95 -10.87 14.59
N ARG A 241 15.28 -11.19 13.47
CA ARG A 241 15.27 -12.52 12.82
C ARG A 241 16.02 -12.55 11.49
N VAL A 242 16.35 -11.37 10.96
CA VAL A 242 17.23 -11.25 9.80
C VAL A 242 18.65 -11.65 10.19
N ASP A 243 19.23 -12.55 9.41
CA ASP A 243 20.60 -13.00 9.56
C ASP A 243 21.58 -11.85 9.30
N ASP A 244 21.41 -11.15 8.19
CA ASP A 244 22.24 -10.02 7.76
C ASP A 244 21.44 -9.03 6.92
N VAL A 245 21.78 -7.75 7.09
CA VAL A 245 21.27 -6.63 6.28
C VAL A 245 22.34 -6.27 5.25
N PHE A 246 21.98 -6.23 3.98
CA PHE A 246 22.85 -5.87 2.87
C PHE A 246 22.44 -4.52 2.30
N ALA A 247 23.32 -3.55 2.42
CA ALA A 247 23.09 -2.19 1.99
C ALA A 247 23.55 -1.99 0.54
N PHE A 248 22.63 -1.61 -0.34
CA PHE A 248 22.92 -1.33 -1.73
C PHE A 248 23.29 0.13 -1.91
N ARG A 249 24.37 0.37 -2.66
CA ARG A 249 24.83 1.73 -2.96
C ARG A 249 24.04 2.30 -4.15
N GLU A 250 23.88 3.62 -4.17
CA GLU A 250 23.38 4.31 -5.36
C GLU A 250 24.37 4.10 -6.52
N LEU A 251 23.89 3.93 -7.76
CA LEU A 251 24.75 3.73 -8.91
C LEU A 251 25.45 5.07 -9.25
N ALA A 252 26.74 5.18 -8.96
CA ALA A 252 27.51 6.39 -9.22
C ALA A 252 27.65 6.70 -10.72
N GLY A 253 27.35 7.96 -11.09
CA GLY A 253 27.57 8.51 -12.44
C GLY A 253 26.54 8.07 -13.50
N LEU A 254 25.48 7.38 -13.10
CA LEU A 254 24.46 6.88 -14.01
C LEU A 254 23.08 7.26 -13.48
N ASP A 255 22.48 8.29 -14.07
CA ASP A 255 21.05 8.52 -13.90
C ASP A 255 20.32 7.43 -14.69
N ILE A 256 19.91 6.36 -14.00
CA ILE A 256 19.22 5.20 -14.58
C ILE A 256 17.98 5.66 -15.37
N ALA A 257 17.36 6.78 -14.99
CA ALA A 257 16.22 7.36 -15.70
C ALA A 257 16.58 7.86 -17.12
N ARG A 258 17.87 8.05 -17.41
CA ARG A 258 18.41 8.46 -18.72
C ARG A 258 18.93 7.29 -19.55
N VAL A 259 19.00 6.08 -18.98
CA VAL A 259 19.46 4.88 -19.68
C VAL A 259 18.27 4.15 -20.27
N GLN A 260 18.28 3.94 -21.60
CA GLN A 260 17.21 3.23 -22.27
C GLN A 260 17.35 1.72 -22.03
N GLY A 261 16.35 1.12 -21.38
CA GLY A 261 16.36 -0.30 -21.08
C GLY A 261 15.99 -1.17 -22.26
N SER A 262 16.88 -2.07 -22.66
CA SER A 262 16.70 -3.03 -23.75
C SER A 262 16.32 -4.43 -23.26
N GLY A 263 16.12 -4.61 -21.95
CA GLY A 263 15.68 -5.87 -21.35
C GLY A 263 14.18 -6.13 -21.55
N PRO A 264 13.71 -7.34 -21.20
CA PRO A 264 12.27 -7.63 -21.11
C PRO A 264 11.59 -6.56 -20.28
N HIS A 265 10.40 -6.15 -20.69
CA HIS A 265 9.61 -5.17 -19.93
C HIS A 265 10.26 -3.77 -19.83
N GLY A 266 11.17 -3.41 -20.75
CA GLY A 266 11.84 -2.11 -20.78
C GLY A 266 12.86 -1.93 -19.65
N ARG A 267 13.27 -3.02 -18.98
CA ARG A 267 14.24 -2.97 -17.89
C ARG A 267 15.63 -2.64 -18.43
N VAL A 268 16.34 -1.77 -17.71
CA VAL A 268 17.75 -1.49 -17.93
C VAL A 268 18.56 -2.73 -17.56
N VAL A 269 19.20 -3.36 -18.54
CA VAL A 269 20.05 -4.54 -18.37
C VAL A 269 21.53 -4.14 -18.37
N ALA A 270 22.40 -5.08 -17.99
CA ALA A 270 23.84 -4.88 -17.87
C ALA A 270 24.46 -4.16 -19.07
N ARG A 271 24.12 -4.61 -20.29
CA ARG A 271 24.59 -4.00 -21.55
C ARG A 271 24.18 -2.54 -21.74
N ASP A 272 23.03 -2.13 -21.20
CA ASP A 272 22.54 -0.75 -21.34
C ASP A 272 23.31 0.20 -20.43
N VAL A 273 23.63 -0.27 -19.21
CA VAL A 273 24.46 0.46 -18.26
C VAL A 273 25.90 0.58 -18.76
N GLU A 274 26.42 -0.49 -19.36
CA GLU A 274 27.78 -0.55 -19.90
C GLU A 274 27.92 0.34 -21.14
N ALA A 275 26.94 0.31 -22.05
CA ALA A 275 26.86 1.21 -23.20
C ALA A 275 26.71 2.69 -22.78
N ALA A 276 25.94 2.97 -21.73
CA ALA A 276 25.79 4.31 -21.18
C ALA A 276 27.07 4.81 -20.48
N ARG A 277 27.90 3.91 -19.92
CA ARG A 277 29.21 4.22 -19.34
C ARG A 277 30.31 4.43 -20.38
N SER A 278 30.26 3.73 -21.52
CA SER A 278 31.32 3.78 -22.54
C SER A 278 31.20 4.94 -23.55
N GLY A 279 30.26 5.87 -23.35
CA GLY A 279 30.15 7.10 -24.14
C GLY A 279 29.63 6.93 -25.58
N GLY A 280 29.19 5.73 -25.97
CA GLY A 280 28.72 5.41 -27.32
C GLY A 280 27.24 5.74 -27.55
N VAL A 281 26.88 7.04 -27.50
CA VAL A 281 25.70 7.77 -28.05
C VAL A 281 24.31 7.06 -28.00
N ALA A 282 23.21 7.60 -27.46
CA ALA A 282 22.71 8.98 -27.41
C ALA A 282 22.09 9.32 -26.04
N MET A 283 22.57 10.36 -25.37
CA MET A 283 21.81 11.02 -24.31
C MET A 283 20.69 11.84 -24.95
N ARG A 284 19.45 11.73 -24.45
CA ARG A 284 18.32 12.54 -24.90
C ARG A 284 18.67 14.02 -24.76
N THR A 285 18.73 14.76 -25.87
CA THR A 285 18.72 16.22 -25.87
C THR A 285 17.33 16.74 -25.49
N PRO A 286 17.23 17.87 -24.78
CA PRO A 286 15.94 18.38 -24.28
C PRO A 286 15.12 18.93 -25.46
N ALA A 287 14.02 18.26 -25.77
CA ALA A 287 12.95 18.79 -26.62
C ALA A 287 11.83 19.36 -25.73
N PRO A 288 11.09 20.40 -26.18
CA PRO A 288 10.02 21.03 -25.40
C PRO A 288 8.93 19.99 -25.12
N ALA A 289 8.52 19.90 -23.86
CA ALA A 289 7.75 18.80 -23.29
C ALA A 289 6.61 18.27 -24.18
N PRO A 290 6.73 17.03 -24.68
CA PRO A 290 5.60 16.18 -25.02
C PRO A 290 5.44 15.10 -23.94
N ALA A 291 4.21 15.00 -23.41
CA ALA A 291 3.59 13.93 -22.61
C ALA A 291 4.47 12.98 -21.77
N ALA A 292 4.11 12.91 -20.48
CA ALA A 292 4.64 12.02 -19.46
C ALA A 292 5.02 10.59 -19.94
N PRO A 293 6.12 9.99 -19.43
CA PRO A 293 6.54 8.65 -19.79
C PRO A 293 5.49 7.60 -19.41
N ALA A 294 5.32 6.62 -20.30
CA ALA A 294 4.36 5.53 -20.15
C ALA A 294 4.56 4.73 -18.85
N ALA A 295 3.42 4.43 -18.23
CA ALA A 295 3.26 3.69 -16.98
C ALA A 295 3.96 2.31 -16.98
N PRO A 296 4.31 1.75 -15.80
CA PRO A 296 4.77 0.37 -15.67
C PRO A 296 3.78 -0.58 -16.31
N LEU A 297 4.28 -1.71 -16.86
CA LEU A 297 3.49 -2.65 -17.66
C LEU A 297 2.15 -2.95 -17.01
N ALA A 298 1.11 -2.38 -17.61
CA ALA A 298 -0.24 -2.84 -17.40
C ALA A 298 -0.27 -4.30 -17.83
N ILE A 299 -0.75 -5.17 -16.94
CA ILE A 299 -1.43 -6.38 -17.39
C ILE A 299 -2.46 -5.87 -18.39
N GLU A 300 -2.27 -6.14 -19.69
CA GLU A 300 -3.25 -5.72 -20.69
C GLU A 300 -4.60 -6.27 -20.26
N ALA A 301 -5.54 -5.37 -19.97
CA ALA A 301 -6.90 -5.75 -19.75
C ALA A 301 -7.36 -6.54 -21.00
N PRO A 302 -8.04 -7.69 -20.82
CA PRO A 302 -8.51 -8.47 -21.96
C PRO A 302 -9.33 -7.56 -22.88
N SER A 303 -9.10 -7.68 -24.20
CA SER A 303 -9.81 -6.87 -25.19
C SER A 303 -11.33 -7.06 -25.07
N ASP A 304 -12.10 -6.06 -25.50
CA ASP A 304 -13.57 -6.12 -25.50
C ASP A 304 -14.10 -7.40 -26.15
N GLU A 305 -13.48 -7.85 -27.25
CA GLU A 305 -13.82 -9.10 -27.94
C GLU A 305 -13.56 -10.33 -27.07
N LYS A 306 -12.41 -10.38 -26.39
CA LYS A 306 -12.09 -11.48 -25.45
C LYS A 306 -13.05 -11.51 -24.27
N ILE A 307 -13.45 -10.35 -23.74
CA ILE A 307 -14.44 -10.28 -22.65
C ILE A 307 -15.81 -10.74 -23.14
N ARG A 308 -16.27 -10.29 -24.31
CA ARG A 308 -17.57 -10.69 -24.88
C ARG A 308 -17.63 -12.19 -25.17
N ALA A 309 -16.53 -12.79 -25.62
CA ALA A 309 -16.45 -14.23 -25.87
C ALA A 309 -16.62 -15.10 -24.60
N LEU A 310 -16.57 -14.51 -23.39
CA LEU A 310 -16.82 -15.22 -22.14
C LEU A 310 -18.32 -15.39 -21.82
N PHE A 311 -19.22 -14.72 -22.57
CA PHE A 311 -20.66 -14.73 -22.34
C PHE A 311 -21.39 -15.27 -23.55
N GLU A 312 -22.49 -15.99 -23.32
CA GLU A 312 -23.30 -16.55 -24.39
C GLU A 312 -23.93 -15.44 -25.25
N PRO A 313 -23.93 -15.54 -26.59
CA PRO A 313 -24.59 -14.56 -27.44
C PRO A 313 -26.07 -14.39 -27.06
N GLY A 314 -26.49 -13.14 -26.82
CA GLY A 314 -27.86 -12.82 -26.41
C GLY A 314 -28.10 -12.85 -24.91
N SER A 315 -27.13 -13.27 -24.08
CA SER A 315 -27.25 -13.27 -22.61
C SER A 315 -27.02 -11.89 -21.99
N TYR A 316 -26.72 -10.87 -22.79
CA TYR A 316 -26.39 -9.52 -22.32
C TYR A 316 -26.85 -8.44 -23.29
N GLU A 317 -27.15 -7.27 -22.76
CA GLU A 317 -27.39 -6.04 -23.53
C GLU A 317 -26.13 -5.18 -23.52
N LEU A 318 -25.61 -4.82 -24.70
CA LEU A 318 -24.50 -3.88 -24.81
C LEU A 318 -25.03 -2.44 -24.68
N VAL A 319 -24.71 -1.79 -23.57
CA VAL A 319 -24.96 -0.35 -23.37
C VAL A 319 -23.67 0.44 -23.67
N PRO A 320 -23.58 1.16 -24.81
CA PRO A 320 -22.36 1.88 -25.17
C PRO A 320 -22.03 2.99 -24.17
N HIS A 321 -20.74 3.21 -23.90
CA HIS A 321 -20.30 4.34 -23.08
C HIS A 321 -20.46 5.67 -23.84
N ASP A 322 -21.10 6.67 -23.23
CA ASP A 322 -21.03 8.04 -23.72
C ASP A 322 -19.64 8.66 -23.45
N ASN A 323 -19.36 9.82 -24.04
CA ASN A 323 -18.06 10.50 -23.88
C ASN A 323 -17.79 10.86 -22.40
N MET A 324 -18.83 11.25 -21.67
CA MET A 324 -18.73 11.62 -20.26
C MET A 324 -18.27 10.44 -19.40
N ARG A 325 -18.88 9.26 -19.56
CA ARG A 325 -18.51 8.04 -18.85
C ARG A 325 -17.07 7.61 -19.15
N ARG A 326 -16.62 7.73 -20.40
CA ARG A 326 -15.23 7.43 -20.77
C ARG A 326 -14.23 8.37 -20.08
N ILE A 327 -14.53 9.67 -20.04
CA ILE A 327 -13.68 10.66 -19.38
C ILE A 327 -13.61 10.39 -17.87
N ILE A 328 -14.75 10.12 -17.23
CA ILE A 328 -14.81 9.80 -15.80
C ILE A 328 -13.99 8.54 -15.51
N ALA A 329 -14.19 7.46 -16.28
CA ALA A 329 -13.47 6.21 -16.11
C ALA A 329 -11.95 6.40 -16.22
N ARG A 330 -11.48 7.13 -17.24
CA ARG A 330 -10.07 7.46 -17.42
C ARG A 330 -9.51 8.23 -16.23
N ARG A 331 -10.18 9.31 -15.80
CA ARG A 331 -9.73 10.16 -14.68
C ARG A 331 -9.68 9.41 -13.35
N LEU A 332 -10.69 8.61 -13.04
CA LEU A 332 -10.73 7.84 -11.80
C LEU A 332 -9.66 6.73 -11.79
N THR A 333 -9.43 6.08 -12.93
CA THR A 333 -8.37 5.07 -13.09
C THR A 333 -7.00 5.72 -12.89
N GLU A 334 -6.73 6.83 -13.58
CA GLU A 334 -5.49 7.60 -13.44
C GLU A 334 -5.27 8.04 -11.99
N ALA A 335 -6.28 8.65 -11.35
CA ALA A 335 -6.20 9.08 -9.97
C ALA A 335 -5.87 7.91 -9.01
N LYS A 336 -6.53 6.76 -9.18
CA LYS A 336 -6.35 5.61 -8.29
C LYS A 336 -5.01 4.89 -8.49
N LEU A 337 -4.46 4.92 -9.71
CA LEU A 337 -3.16 4.34 -10.02
C LEU A 337 -1.99 5.25 -9.61
N THR A 338 -2.16 6.57 -9.69
CA THR A 338 -1.06 7.54 -9.53
C THR A 338 -1.04 8.24 -8.18
N ILE A 339 -2.19 8.44 -7.53
CA ILE A 339 -2.28 9.07 -6.22
C ILE A 339 -2.17 8.00 -5.13
N PRO A 340 -1.15 8.03 -4.26
CA PRO A 340 -1.06 7.14 -3.13
C PRO A 340 -2.11 7.55 -2.09
N HIS A 341 -3.29 6.97 -2.18
CA HIS A 341 -4.40 7.28 -1.28
C HIS A 341 -4.12 6.76 0.12
N PHE A 342 -4.37 7.60 1.11
CA PHE A 342 -4.42 7.22 2.52
C PHE A 342 -5.78 7.62 3.11
N TYR A 343 -6.25 6.85 4.09
CA TYR A 343 -7.62 6.93 4.59
C TYR A 343 -7.65 7.11 6.10
N LEU A 344 -8.39 8.13 6.55
CA LEU A 344 -8.62 8.44 7.96
C LEU A 344 -10.12 8.47 8.23
N THR A 345 -10.58 7.66 9.18
CA THR A 345 -11.99 7.60 9.55
C THR A 345 -12.19 8.07 10.99
N LEU A 346 -13.24 8.86 11.22
CA LEU A 346 -13.70 9.21 12.56
C LEU A 346 -15.22 9.22 12.65
N ASP A 347 -15.70 9.03 13.86
CA ASP A 347 -17.11 9.16 14.22
C ASP A 347 -17.37 10.57 14.79
N CYS A 348 -18.38 11.25 14.28
CA CYS A 348 -18.87 12.54 14.76
C CYS A 348 -20.23 12.39 15.43
N VAL A 349 -20.39 12.91 16.64
CA VAL A 349 -21.70 13.01 17.29
C VAL A 349 -22.39 14.30 16.86
N ILE A 350 -23.46 14.18 16.10
CA ILE A 350 -24.07 15.31 15.39
C ILE A 350 -25.40 15.79 15.99
N ASP A 351 -25.79 15.37 17.20
CA ASP A 351 -27.07 15.77 17.80
C ASP A 351 -27.20 17.31 17.90
N ARG A 352 -26.15 17.99 18.39
CA ARG A 352 -26.11 19.46 18.47
C ARG A 352 -26.26 20.12 17.10
N LEU A 353 -25.68 19.51 16.07
CA LEU A 353 -25.81 19.97 14.69
C LEU A 353 -27.24 19.83 14.17
N LEU A 354 -27.89 18.70 14.45
CA LEU A 354 -29.27 18.45 14.05
C LEU A 354 -30.22 19.45 14.71
N THR A 355 -30.09 19.68 16.02
CA THR A 355 -30.86 20.69 16.75
C THR A 355 -30.64 22.09 16.20
N ALA A 356 -29.38 22.52 16.04
CA ALA A 356 -29.07 23.85 15.50
C ALA A 356 -29.62 24.04 14.09
N ARG A 357 -29.54 23.02 13.23
CA ARG A 357 -30.10 23.05 11.88
C ARG A 357 -31.61 23.23 11.90
N GLU A 358 -32.32 22.56 12.80
CA GLU A 358 -33.77 22.68 12.95
C GLU A 358 -34.18 24.08 13.41
N GLU A 359 -33.52 24.61 14.44
CA GLU A 359 -33.74 25.96 14.95
C GLU A 359 -33.47 27.03 13.88
N ILE A 360 -32.33 26.96 13.18
CA ILE A 360 -31.97 27.90 12.12
C ILE A 360 -32.98 27.84 10.95
N ASN A 361 -33.42 26.63 10.57
CA ASN A 361 -34.43 26.49 9.52
C ASN A 361 -35.80 27.02 9.94
N ALA A 362 -36.18 26.88 11.21
CA ALA A 362 -37.43 27.43 11.75
C ALA A 362 -37.39 28.98 11.80
N ALA A 363 -36.23 29.55 12.09
CA ALA A 363 -36.00 30.99 12.13
C ALA A 363 -35.78 31.63 10.74
N ALA A 364 -35.76 30.84 9.65
CA ALA A 364 -35.54 31.36 8.32
C ALA A 364 -36.64 32.36 7.90
N PRO A 365 -36.29 33.60 7.52
CA PRO A 365 -37.26 34.57 7.03
C PRO A 365 -38.03 34.01 5.84
N LYS A 366 -39.35 34.22 5.82
CA LYS A 366 -40.22 33.80 4.72
C LYS A 366 -40.51 34.98 3.81
N ASP A 367 -40.52 34.73 2.50
CA ASP A 367 -40.98 35.71 1.53
C ASP A 367 -42.52 35.85 1.54
N LYS A 368 -43.05 36.70 0.65
CA LYS A 368 -44.49 36.97 0.52
C LYS A 368 -45.30 35.72 0.14
N GLU A 369 -44.64 34.70 -0.40
CA GLU A 369 -45.23 33.43 -0.84
C GLU A 369 -45.07 32.33 0.23
N GLY A 370 -44.55 32.69 1.41
CA GLY A 370 -44.35 31.78 2.53
C GLY A 370 -43.15 30.85 2.38
N LYS A 371 -42.32 31.03 1.35
CA LYS A 371 -41.13 30.22 1.11
C LYS A 371 -39.97 30.74 1.95
N PRO A 372 -39.26 29.87 2.67
CA PRO A 372 -38.14 30.30 3.49
C PRO A 372 -36.96 30.72 2.61
N ALA A 373 -36.26 31.79 2.99
CA ALA A 373 -35.11 32.34 2.28
C ALA A 373 -33.96 31.33 2.09
N TYR A 374 -33.89 30.33 2.97
CA TYR A 374 -32.99 29.19 2.87
C TYR A 374 -33.61 27.95 3.55
N LYS A 375 -33.04 26.78 3.27
CA LYS A 375 -33.37 25.51 3.93
C LYS A 375 -32.10 24.68 4.01
N LEU A 376 -31.47 24.71 5.18
CA LEU A 376 -30.16 24.12 5.43
C LEU A 376 -30.26 22.61 5.58
N SER A 377 -29.31 21.93 4.95
CA SER A 377 -29.06 20.50 5.06
C SER A 377 -27.82 20.25 5.92
N VAL A 378 -27.65 19.03 6.43
CA VAL A 378 -26.41 18.61 7.11
C VAL A 378 -25.20 18.79 6.19
N ASN A 379 -25.37 18.55 4.88
CA ASN A 379 -24.30 18.70 3.89
C ASN A 379 -23.76 20.14 3.82
N ASP A 380 -24.62 21.16 4.00
CA ASP A 380 -24.21 22.56 3.97
C ASP A 380 -23.25 22.89 5.13
N PHE A 381 -23.50 22.30 6.31
CA PHE A 381 -22.61 22.41 7.46
C PHE A 381 -21.32 21.61 7.28
N VAL A 382 -21.37 20.43 6.65
CA VAL A 382 -20.15 19.67 6.33
C VAL A 382 -19.23 20.48 5.43
N ILE A 383 -19.78 21.10 4.36
CA ILE A 383 -19.01 21.93 3.45
C ILE A 383 -18.35 23.10 4.20
N LYS A 384 -19.14 23.82 5.02
CA LYS A 384 -18.65 24.94 5.82
C LYS A 384 -17.59 24.50 6.85
N ALA A 385 -17.82 23.41 7.56
CA ALA A 385 -16.90 22.87 8.56
C ALA A 385 -15.57 22.45 7.93
N LEU A 386 -15.60 21.74 6.81
CA LEU A 386 -14.38 21.35 6.09
C LEU A 386 -13.62 22.58 5.58
N ALA A 387 -14.35 23.57 5.04
CA ALA A 387 -13.74 24.80 4.55
C ALA A 387 -13.02 25.59 5.66
N ILE A 388 -13.63 25.72 6.84
CA ILE A 388 -12.99 26.37 8.00
C ILE A 388 -11.85 25.51 8.55
N ALA A 389 -12.01 24.18 8.62
CA ALA A 389 -10.96 23.29 9.09
C ALA A 389 -9.68 23.42 8.23
N LEU A 390 -9.84 23.56 6.91
CA LEU A 390 -8.73 23.82 5.98
C LEU A 390 -8.06 25.18 6.19
N GLN A 391 -8.76 26.18 6.73
CA GLN A 391 -8.14 27.46 7.13
C GLN A 391 -7.38 27.33 8.45
N GLN A 392 -7.85 26.48 9.36
CA GLN A 392 -7.16 26.18 10.63
C GLN A 392 -5.92 25.30 10.41
N VAL A 393 -5.94 24.47 9.35
CA VAL A 393 -4.86 23.57 8.96
C VAL A 393 -4.47 23.85 7.50
N PRO A 394 -3.88 25.03 7.22
CA PRO A 394 -3.62 25.49 5.85
C PRO A 394 -2.64 24.60 5.07
N ASP A 395 -1.79 23.85 5.77
CA ASP A 395 -0.89 22.87 5.15
C ASP A 395 -1.64 21.69 4.53
N ALA A 396 -2.89 21.42 4.94
CA ALA A 396 -3.77 20.44 4.30
C ALA A 396 -4.60 21.04 3.15
N ASN A 397 -4.62 22.37 3.00
CA ASN A 397 -5.34 23.08 1.93
C ASN A 397 -4.46 23.26 0.69
N VAL A 398 -4.12 22.14 0.06
CA VAL A 398 -3.11 22.11 -1.01
C VAL A 398 -3.58 21.38 -2.26
N SER A 399 -2.88 21.60 -3.37
CA SER A 399 -2.89 20.71 -4.53
C SER A 399 -1.47 20.27 -4.87
N TRP A 400 -1.32 18.99 -5.22
CA TRP A 400 -0.05 18.43 -5.64
C TRP A 400 0.23 18.76 -7.11
N THR A 401 1.42 19.29 -7.41
CA THR A 401 1.96 19.41 -8.77
C THR A 401 3.40 18.90 -8.79
N GLU A 402 3.93 18.55 -9.97
CA GLU A 402 5.30 18.04 -10.08
C GLU A 402 6.37 19.06 -9.65
N GLY A 403 6.13 20.35 -9.88
CA GLY A 403 7.06 21.43 -9.53
C GLY A 403 6.96 21.89 -8.07
N GLY A 404 5.91 21.51 -7.34
CA GLY A 404 5.70 21.92 -5.96
C GLY A 404 4.24 21.84 -5.50
N MET A 405 4.02 22.04 -4.20
CA MET A 405 2.66 22.12 -3.65
C MET A 405 2.07 23.51 -3.86
N LEU A 406 0.87 23.58 -4.42
CA LEU A 406 0.08 24.80 -4.43
C LEU A 406 -0.65 24.91 -3.10
N LYS A 407 -0.21 25.82 -2.22
CA LYS A 407 -0.92 26.15 -0.98
C LYS A 407 -2.03 27.17 -1.27
N HIS A 408 -3.28 26.79 -1.02
CA HIS A 408 -4.43 27.60 -1.34
C HIS A 408 -4.78 28.56 -0.21
N LYS A 409 -5.01 29.83 -0.57
CA LYS A 409 -5.45 30.86 0.40
C LYS A 409 -6.93 30.76 0.74
N HIS A 410 -7.73 30.24 -0.18
CA HIS A 410 -9.16 30.04 0.00
C HIS A 410 -9.48 28.55 0.04
N SER A 411 -10.57 28.20 0.71
CA SER A 411 -11.06 26.82 0.80
C SER A 411 -12.17 26.61 -0.24
N ASP A 412 -11.76 26.23 -1.44
CA ASP A 412 -12.67 25.89 -2.52
C ASP A 412 -13.06 24.41 -2.42
N VAL A 413 -14.34 24.14 -2.10
CA VAL A 413 -14.83 22.79 -1.78
C VAL A 413 -15.69 22.26 -2.93
N GLY A 414 -15.20 21.23 -3.62
CA GLY A 414 -15.98 20.44 -4.56
C GLY A 414 -17.08 19.65 -3.86
N VAL A 415 -18.24 19.45 -4.49
CA VAL A 415 -19.32 18.62 -3.94
C VAL A 415 -19.78 17.62 -4.99
N ALA A 416 -19.66 16.34 -4.69
CA ALA A 416 -20.04 15.27 -5.59
C ALA A 416 -21.57 15.20 -5.74
N VAL A 417 -22.08 15.52 -6.94
CA VAL A 417 -23.51 15.46 -7.29
C VAL A 417 -23.75 14.36 -8.32
N ALA A 418 -24.56 13.37 -7.96
CA ALA A 418 -25.00 12.32 -8.86
C ALA A 418 -25.95 12.87 -9.94
N ILE A 419 -25.70 12.48 -11.19
CA ILE A 419 -26.52 12.86 -12.35
C ILE A 419 -26.77 11.64 -13.24
N PRO A 420 -27.80 11.64 -14.10
CA PRO A 420 -27.99 10.57 -15.07
C PRO A 420 -26.74 10.37 -15.95
N GLY A 421 -26.17 9.17 -15.89
CA GLY A 421 -24.98 8.79 -16.64
C GLY A 421 -23.63 9.02 -15.94
N GLY A 422 -23.59 9.60 -14.74
CA GLY A 422 -22.32 9.78 -14.02
C GLY A 422 -22.37 10.68 -12.78
N LEU A 423 -21.25 11.38 -12.55
CA LEU A 423 -21.04 12.27 -11.42
C LEU A 423 -20.46 13.59 -11.93
N ILE A 424 -20.91 14.72 -11.38
CA ILE A 424 -20.29 16.03 -11.57
C ILE A 424 -19.96 16.65 -10.23
N THR A 425 -18.89 17.44 -10.16
CA THR A 425 -18.37 18.01 -8.91
C THR A 425 -18.33 19.54 -9.01
N PRO A 426 -19.48 20.24 -8.87
CA PRO A 426 -19.46 21.69 -8.71
C PRO A 426 -18.61 22.12 -7.51
N VAL A 427 -17.97 23.28 -7.60
CA VAL A 427 -17.05 23.83 -6.60
C VAL A 427 -17.69 25.03 -5.92
N VAL A 428 -17.93 24.90 -4.62
CA VAL A 428 -18.32 26.02 -3.75
C VAL A 428 -17.07 26.84 -3.47
N ARG A 429 -16.93 27.96 -4.18
CA ARG A 429 -15.77 28.84 -4.07
C ARG A 429 -15.75 29.59 -2.74
N ARG A 430 -14.57 29.73 -2.13
CA ARG A 430 -14.34 30.50 -0.90
C ARG A 430 -15.37 30.15 0.17
N ALA A 431 -15.58 28.85 0.39
CA ALA A 431 -16.62 28.36 1.29
C ALA A 431 -16.36 28.80 2.75
N GLU A 432 -15.12 29.11 3.10
CA GLU A 432 -14.72 29.57 4.43
C GLU A 432 -15.32 30.94 4.79
N VAL A 433 -15.52 31.85 3.82
CA VAL A 433 -16.06 33.20 4.08
C VAL A 433 -17.57 33.30 3.92
N LYS A 434 -18.20 32.30 3.30
CA LYS A 434 -19.65 32.28 3.04
C LYS A 434 -20.43 31.86 4.28
N SER A 435 -21.60 32.43 4.49
CA SER A 435 -22.55 31.89 5.47
C SER A 435 -23.08 30.52 5.01
N VAL A 436 -23.55 29.69 5.94
CA VAL A 436 -24.16 28.40 5.62
C VAL A 436 -25.39 28.56 4.71
N SER A 437 -26.14 29.67 4.85
CA SER A 437 -27.28 29.97 3.98
C SER A 437 -26.88 30.26 2.53
N ILE A 438 -25.77 30.97 2.29
CA ILE A 438 -25.24 31.20 0.94
C ILE A 438 -24.80 29.87 0.33
N ILE A 439 -24.06 29.04 1.09
CA ILE A 439 -23.64 27.70 0.64
C ILE A 439 -24.86 26.85 0.27
N SER A 440 -25.91 26.85 1.11
CA SER A 440 -27.13 26.08 0.86
C SER A 440 -27.84 26.50 -0.44
N ASN A 441 -27.91 27.80 -0.70
CA ASN A 441 -28.57 28.32 -1.89
C ASN A 441 -27.75 28.06 -3.17
N GLU A 442 -26.43 28.21 -3.12
CA GLU A 442 -25.53 27.81 -4.21
C GLU A 442 -25.63 26.31 -4.50
N MET A 443 -25.64 25.47 -3.46
CA MET A 443 -25.74 24.01 -3.64
C MET A 443 -27.06 23.57 -4.25
N LYS A 444 -28.18 24.25 -3.94
CA LYS A 444 -29.46 23.98 -4.59
C LYS A 444 -29.44 24.35 -6.07
N ASP A 445 -28.91 25.52 -6.40
CA ASP A 445 -28.76 25.96 -7.79
C ASP A 445 -27.84 25.01 -8.58
N TYR A 446 -26.66 24.71 -8.03
CA TYR A 446 -25.72 23.77 -8.63
C TYR A 446 -26.32 22.39 -8.82
N ALA A 447 -27.08 21.86 -7.85
CA ALA A 447 -27.72 20.55 -8.00
C ALA A 447 -28.75 20.53 -9.15
N VAL A 448 -29.55 21.60 -9.32
CA VAL A 448 -30.52 21.73 -10.41
C VAL A 448 -29.78 21.82 -11.75
N ARG A 449 -28.79 22.72 -11.86
CA ARG A 449 -28.04 22.92 -13.10
C ARG A 449 -27.15 21.73 -13.45
N ALA A 450 -26.58 21.03 -12.46
CA ALA A 450 -25.83 19.79 -12.64
C ALA A 450 -26.69 18.71 -13.30
N ARG A 451 -27.89 18.45 -12.74
CA ARG A 451 -28.83 17.45 -13.27
C ARG A 451 -29.29 17.81 -14.69
N ALA A 452 -29.44 19.10 -14.98
CA ALA A 452 -29.78 19.61 -16.29
C ALA A 452 -28.57 19.72 -17.26
N ARG A 453 -27.35 19.38 -16.82
CA ARG A 453 -26.09 19.55 -17.57
C ARG A 453 -25.84 20.99 -18.07
N LYS A 454 -26.20 21.98 -17.24
CA LYS A 454 -26.09 23.43 -17.50
C LYS A 454 -25.05 24.15 -16.63
N LEU A 455 -24.17 23.40 -15.96
CA LEU A 455 -23.03 24.00 -15.25
C LEU A 455 -21.99 24.46 -16.27
N LYS A 456 -21.41 25.64 -16.02
CA LYS A 456 -20.30 26.16 -16.80
C LYS A 456 -18.99 25.50 -16.37
N PRO A 457 -18.01 25.34 -17.28
CA PRO A 457 -16.71 24.72 -16.97
C PRO A 457 -16.02 25.24 -15.70
N GLU A 458 -16.06 26.54 -15.46
CA GLU A 458 -15.38 27.21 -14.35
C GLU A 458 -16.01 26.84 -12.98
N GLU A 459 -17.25 26.36 -13.00
CA GLU A 459 -18.02 25.99 -11.81
C GLU A 459 -17.70 24.57 -11.32
N TYR A 460 -17.02 23.73 -12.12
CA TYR A 460 -16.68 22.35 -11.73
C TYR A 460 -15.21 21.97 -11.99
N GLN A 461 -14.35 22.95 -12.28
CA GLN A 461 -12.91 22.77 -12.47
C GLN A 461 -12.11 23.41 -11.34
N GLY A 462 -10.97 22.82 -10.95
CA GLY A 462 -10.17 23.30 -9.82
C GLY A 462 -10.78 22.90 -8.48
N GLY A 463 -10.51 23.69 -7.43
CA GLY A 463 -10.81 23.34 -6.05
C GLY A 463 -9.58 22.74 -5.34
N SER A 464 -9.59 22.72 -4.02
CA SER A 464 -8.52 22.12 -3.21
C SER A 464 -8.93 20.79 -2.57
N THR A 465 -10.21 20.64 -2.27
CA THR A 465 -10.80 19.46 -1.65
C THR A 465 -12.19 19.15 -2.24
N ALA A 466 -12.78 18.02 -1.87
CA ALA A 466 -14.17 17.72 -2.16
C ALA A 466 -14.91 17.03 -1.00
N VAL A 467 -16.24 17.08 -1.04
CA VAL A 467 -17.15 16.32 -0.19
C VAL A 467 -17.98 15.37 -1.06
N SER A 468 -18.12 14.13 -0.60
CA SER A 468 -19.05 13.14 -1.17
C SER A 468 -19.91 12.57 -0.05
N ASN A 469 -21.23 12.72 -0.17
CA ASN A 469 -22.17 12.31 0.87
C ASN A 469 -23.10 11.24 0.35
N LEU A 470 -22.99 10.03 0.91
CA LEU A 470 -23.85 8.89 0.60
C LEU A 470 -24.73 8.49 1.79
N GLY A 471 -24.76 9.28 2.86
CA GLY A 471 -25.59 9.01 4.03
C GLY A 471 -27.08 8.98 3.72
N MET A 472 -27.53 9.72 2.70
CA MET A 472 -28.93 9.66 2.23
C MET A 472 -29.32 8.31 1.61
N TYR A 473 -28.36 7.47 1.25
CA TYR A 473 -28.57 6.11 0.75
C TYR A 473 -28.38 5.05 1.84
N GLY A 474 -28.21 5.46 3.11
CA GLY A 474 -28.00 4.53 4.22
C GLY A 474 -26.58 3.94 4.30
N ILE A 475 -25.62 4.45 3.53
CA ILE A 475 -24.23 4.00 3.59
C ILE A 475 -23.60 4.47 4.89
N LYS A 476 -23.17 3.54 5.75
CA LYS A 476 -22.54 3.84 7.03
C LYS A 476 -21.20 4.54 6.88
N ASP A 477 -20.32 3.99 6.05
CA ASP A 477 -19.00 4.53 5.74
C ASP A 477 -18.56 4.09 4.34
N PHE A 478 -17.69 4.88 3.71
CA PHE A 478 -17.06 4.54 2.43
C PHE A 478 -15.81 5.38 2.22
N ALA A 479 -14.89 4.88 1.38
CA ALA A 479 -13.70 5.62 0.97
C ALA A 479 -13.87 6.14 -0.46
N ALA A 480 -13.86 7.46 -0.63
CA ALA A 480 -13.98 8.07 -1.95
C ALA A 480 -12.63 8.11 -2.68
N VAL A 481 -12.67 8.01 -4.02
CA VAL A 481 -11.48 8.26 -4.86
C VAL A 481 -11.34 9.76 -5.07
N ILE A 482 -10.13 10.29 -4.86
CA ILE A 482 -9.81 11.70 -5.11
C ILE A 482 -10.02 11.99 -6.60
N ASN A 483 -10.69 13.10 -6.89
CA ASN A 483 -10.80 13.64 -8.24
C ASN A 483 -9.77 14.78 -8.39
N PRO A 484 -8.70 14.61 -9.18
CA PRO A 484 -7.71 15.66 -9.42
C PRO A 484 -8.38 16.95 -9.94
N PRO A 485 -7.92 18.15 -9.52
CA PRO A 485 -6.66 18.45 -8.82
C PRO A 485 -6.78 18.50 -7.28
N HIS A 486 -7.86 17.99 -6.69
CA HIS A 486 -8.01 17.97 -5.23
C HIS A 486 -6.92 17.13 -4.57
N ALA A 487 -6.41 17.55 -3.40
CA ALA A 487 -5.53 16.71 -2.59
C ALA A 487 -6.30 15.83 -1.60
N THR A 488 -7.56 16.17 -1.30
CA THR A 488 -8.37 15.44 -0.33
C THR A 488 -9.83 15.32 -0.79
N ILE A 489 -10.52 14.29 -0.32
CA ILE A 489 -11.97 14.14 -0.43
C ILE A 489 -12.55 13.56 0.86
N LEU A 490 -13.57 14.20 1.41
CA LEU A 490 -14.28 13.76 2.61
C LEU A 490 -15.53 12.97 2.21
N ALA A 491 -15.53 11.68 2.50
CA ALA A 491 -16.68 10.80 2.37
C ALA A 491 -17.53 10.87 3.65
N VAL A 492 -18.84 11.08 3.50
CA VAL A 492 -19.79 11.26 4.60
C VAL A 492 -20.84 10.16 4.56
N GLY A 493 -20.89 9.39 5.64
CA GLY A 493 -21.87 8.33 5.85
C GLY A 493 -23.18 8.81 6.47
N ALA A 494 -24.05 7.84 6.76
CA ALA A 494 -25.34 8.08 7.39
C ALA A 494 -25.17 8.50 8.87
N GLY A 495 -26.01 9.43 9.32
CA GLY A 495 -26.21 9.68 10.73
C GLY A 495 -27.16 8.63 11.30
N GLU A 496 -26.69 7.79 12.21
CA GLU A 496 -27.48 6.71 12.81
C GLU A 496 -27.41 6.76 14.34
N GLN A 497 -28.47 6.32 15.01
CA GLN A 497 -28.49 6.24 16.48
C GLN A 497 -27.58 5.11 16.95
N ARG A 498 -26.55 5.43 17.74
CA ARG A 498 -25.61 4.46 18.31
C ARG A 498 -25.46 4.64 19.82
N PRO A 499 -25.21 3.57 20.58
CA PRO A 499 -24.78 3.68 21.97
C PRO A 499 -23.36 4.28 22.02
N VAL A 500 -23.20 5.38 22.75
CA VAL A 500 -21.93 6.07 22.98
C VAL A 500 -21.65 6.18 24.48
N ALA A 501 -20.39 6.00 24.86
CA ALA A 501 -19.98 6.21 26.25
C ALA A 501 -19.76 7.71 26.52
N ARG A 502 -20.47 8.27 27.50
CA ARG A 502 -20.24 9.63 28.02
C ARG A 502 -20.17 9.60 29.53
N ALA A 503 -19.09 10.15 30.09
CA ALA A 503 -18.89 10.26 31.54
C ALA A 503 -19.19 8.95 32.32
N GLY A 504 -18.80 7.80 31.75
CA GLY A 504 -19.01 6.47 32.36
C GLY A 504 -20.43 5.90 32.20
N ARG A 505 -21.32 6.53 31.42
CA ARG A 505 -22.67 6.03 31.09
C ARG A 505 -22.79 5.75 29.59
N VAL A 506 -23.63 4.79 29.24
CA VAL A 506 -24.02 4.55 27.84
C VAL A 506 -25.25 5.40 27.53
N GLU A 507 -25.11 6.29 26.56
CA GLU A 507 -26.19 7.14 26.05
C GLU A 507 -26.42 6.85 24.57
N VAL A 508 -27.62 7.07 24.08
CA VAL A 508 -27.91 6.97 22.64
C VAL A 508 -27.64 8.34 22.01
N ALA A 509 -26.89 8.36 20.92
CA ALA A 509 -26.56 9.57 20.19
C ALA A 509 -26.58 9.35 18.68
N THR A 510 -26.83 10.41 17.91
CA THR A 510 -26.73 10.35 16.45
C THR A 510 -25.27 10.47 16.03
N VAL A 511 -24.71 9.38 15.50
CA VAL A 511 -23.31 9.30 15.08
C VAL A 511 -23.22 9.24 13.56
N MET A 512 -22.39 10.11 12.99
CA MET A 512 -22.06 10.17 11.57
C MET A 512 -20.58 9.81 11.38
N SER A 513 -20.31 8.74 10.65
CA SER A 513 -18.94 8.36 10.28
C SER A 513 -18.49 9.16 9.06
N VAL A 514 -17.28 9.70 9.10
CA VAL A 514 -16.66 10.39 7.97
C VAL A 514 -15.28 9.82 7.69
N THR A 515 -14.94 9.65 6.41
CA THR A 515 -13.67 9.12 5.95
C THR A 515 -12.99 10.11 5.02
N LEU A 516 -11.85 10.66 5.44
CA LEU A 516 -11.02 11.52 4.61
C LEU A 516 -10.06 10.65 3.80
N SER A 517 -10.10 10.81 2.49
CA SER A 517 -9.10 10.25 1.59
C SER A 517 -8.11 11.35 1.23
N THR A 518 -6.81 11.08 1.35
CA THR A 518 -5.75 12.06 1.10
C THR A 518 -4.77 11.57 0.03
N ASP A 519 -4.23 12.51 -0.75
CA ASP A 519 -3.00 12.30 -1.50
C ASP A 519 -1.85 12.30 -0.50
N HIS A 520 -1.33 11.12 -0.16
CA HIS A 520 -0.33 10.96 0.89
C HIS A 520 1.06 11.55 0.52
N ARG A 521 1.21 12.11 -0.69
CA ARG A 521 2.37 12.96 -1.04
C ARG A 521 2.23 14.36 -0.48
N ALA A 522 0.99 14.86 -0.39
CA ALA A 522 0.66 16.21 0.02
C ALA A 522 0.18 16.29 1.47
N VAL A 523 -0.59 15.29 1.93
CA VAL A 523 -1.17 15.25 3.27
C VAL A 523 -0.92 13.87 3.89
N ASP A 524 0.03 13.83 4.83
CA ASP A 524 0.37 12.62 5.59
C ASP A 524 -0.66 12.31 6.70
N GLY A 525 -0.43 11.21 7.42
CA GLY A 525 -1.35 10.77 8.47
C GLY A 525 -1.46 11.72 9.66
N ALA A 526 -0.41 12.44 10.03
CA ALA A 526 -0.45 13.39 11.15
C ALA A 526 -1.23 14.64 10.76
N LEU A 527 -0.88 15.25 9.62
CA LEU A 527 -1.56 16.42 9.09
C LEU A 527 -3.03 16.14 8.74
N GLY A 528 -3.31 14.97 8.16
CA GLY A 528 -4.68 14.53 7.92
C GLY A 528 -5.48 14.36 9.21
N SER A 529 -4.85 13.87 10.29
CA SER A 529 -5.49 13.74 11.60
C SER A 529 -5.78 15.09 12.24
N GLU A 530 -4.89 16.07 12.10
CA GLU A 530 -5.12 17.45 12.54
C GLU A 530 -6.31 18.10 11.83
N LEU A 531 -6.38 17.97 10.49
CA LEU A 531 -7.51 18.45 9.70
C LEU A 531 -8.82 17.80 10.15
N MET A 532 -8.80 16.49 10.35
CA MET A 532 -9.95 15.71 10.77
C MET A 532 -10.41 16.04 12.20
N ALA A 533 -9.48 16.32 13.12
CA ALA A 533 -9.80 16.80 14.46
C ALA A 533 -10.44 18.20 14.43
N ALA A 534 -9.91 19.10 13.60
CA ALA A 534 -10.48 20.44 13.40
C ALA A 534 -11.91 20.34 12.81
N PHE A 535 -12.11 19.50 11.79
CA PHE A 535 -13.42 19.22 11.22
C PHE A 535 -14.40 18.67 12.28
N LYS A 536 -13.99 17.64 13.04
CA LYS A 536 -14.81 17.04 14.10
C LYS A 536 -15.25 18.09 15.13
N ARG A 537 -14.33 18.92 15.60
CA ARG A 537 -14.64 19.99 16.57
C ARG A 537 -15.72 20.93 16.04
N LEU A 538 -15.66 21.31 14.77
CA LEU A 538 -16.62 22.20 14.12
C LEU A 538 -17.98 21.52 13.94
N ILE A 539 -18.00 20.31 13.38
CA ILE A 539 -19.26 19.63 13.05
C ILE A 539 -20.04 19.19 14.30
N GLU A 540 -19.35 18.88 15.40
CA GLU A 540 -19.99 18.57 16.69
C GLU A 540 -20.42 19.83 17.45
N ASN A 541 -19.90 21.01 17.10
CA ASN A 541 -20.18 22.29 17.75
C ASN A 541 -20.49 23.39 16.71
N PRO A 542 -21.68 23.37 16.09
CA PRO A 542 -21.98 24.20 14.92
C PRO A 542 -21.89 25.71 15.14
N VAL A 543 -22.04 26.17 16.39
CA VAL A 543 -21.87 27.59 16.77
C VAL A 543 -20.48 28.12 16.42
N MET A 544 -19.46 27.26 16.44
CA MET A 544 -18.07 27.61 16.08
C MET A 544 -17.91 27.97 14.61
N MET A 545 -18.90 27.68 13.75
CA MET A 545 -18.87 28.03 12.32
C MET A 545 -19.42 29.44 12.02
N VAL A 546 -19.92 30.14 13.04
CA VAL A 546 -20.63 31.42 12.91
C VAL A 546 -19.75 32.62 13.29
N VAL A 547 -18.68 32.40 14.07
CA VAL A 547 -17.80 33.44 14.62
C VAL A 547 -16.62 33.72 13.71
#